data_AF-A0A0C2JNY0-F1
#
_entry.id   AF-A0A0C2JNY0-F1
#
_cell.length_a   1.000
_cell.length_b   1.000
_cell.length_c   1.000
_cell.angle_alpha   90.00
_cell.angle_beta   90.00
_cell.angle_gamma   90.00
#
_symmetry.space_group_name_H-M   'P 1'
#
loop_
_entity.id
_entity.type
_entity.pdbx_description
1 polymer ?
#
loop_
_entity_poly.entity_id
_entity_poly.type
_entity_poly.pdbx_seq_one_letter_code
_entity_poly.pdbx_strand_id
1 'polypeptide(L)'
;MILSNKIALIDNKKSQLLNTNYRRLAEITGVPKSTISRVLRQESQLREELWQRRKYQLPNIEGEVRRLVKKLGRNDFKATDGWLSQWKARHIIKSKKAHCEKGSADNENAEQWKTTKILTFLENFCADDI
;
A
#
# COMPACT_ATOMS: atom_id res chain seq x y z
N MET A 1 9.43 3.80 8.79
CA MET A 1 8.16 3.06 8.91
C MET A 1 7.13 3.68 7.98
N ILE A 2 6.78 3.00 6.88
CA ILE A 2 5.85 3.50 5.85
C ILE A 2 4.46 3.71 6.45
N LEU A 3 3.76 4.76 6.02
CA LEU A 3 2.42 5.15 6.50
C LEU A 3 1.40 3.99 6.44
N SER A 4 1.52 3.14 5.42
CA SER A 4 0.75 1.90 5.26
C SER A 4 0.93 0.90 6.41
N ASN A 5 2.15 0.80 6.97
CA ASN A 5 2.42 -0.10 8.11
C ASN A 5 1.81 0.45 9.40
N LYS A 6 1.80 1.79 9.58
CA LYS A 6 1.14 2.45 10.73
C LYS A 6 -0.36 2.16 10.76
N ILE A 7 -1.02 2.11 9.61
CA ILE A 7 -2.48 1.96 9.52
C ILE A 7 -2.92 0.49 9.51
N ALA A 8 -2.16 -0.40 8.87
CA ALA A 8 -2.36 -1.84 9.04
C ALA A 8 -2.27 -2.25 10.52
N LEU A 9 -1.35 -1.63 11.27
CA LEU A 9 -1.23 -1.81 12.72
C LEU A 9 -2.47 -1.31 13.49
N ILE A 10 -3.09 -0.21 13.06
CA ILE A 10 -4.31 0.33 13.69
C ILE A 10 -5.54 -0.54 13.37
N ASP A 11 -5.70 -0.95 12.11
CA ASP A 11 -6.86 -1.73 11.67
C ASP A 11 -6.83 -3.15 12.28
N ASN A 12 -5.65 -3.78 12.36
CA ASN A 12 -5.45 -5.06 13.06
C ASN A 12 -5.75 -4.94 14.58
N LYS A 13 -5.42 -3.77 15.18
CA LYS A 13 -5.74 -3.49 16.58
C LYS A 13 -7.22 -3.30 16.81
N LYS A 14 -7.96 -2.58 15.97
CA LYS A 14 -9.41 -2.37 16.13
C LYS A 14 -10.20 -3.68 16.09
N SER A 15 -9.81 -4.64 15.25
CA SER A 15 -10.38 -5.99 15.26
C SER A 15 -10.06 -6.81 16.51
N GLN A 16 -8.97 -6.48 17.23
CA GLN A 16 -8.56 -7.14 18.47
C GLN A 16 -8.94 -6.34 19.75
N LEU A 17 -9.51 -5.13 19.63
CA LEU A 17 -9.63 -4.13 20.69
C LEU A 17 -10.93 -4.20 21.53
N LEU A 18 -11.63 -5.32 21.58
CA LEU A 18 -12.70 -5.49 22.56
C LEU A 18 -12.15 -5.82 23.97
N ASN A 19 -10.92 -6.35 24.12
CA ASN A 19 -10.34 -6.62 25.45
C ASN A 19 -8.82 -6.93 25.49
N THR A 20 -7.96 -6.26 24.70
CA THR A 20 -6.55 -6.70 24.58
C THR A 20 -5.54 -5.70 25.16
N ASN A 21 -4.72 -6.18 26.10
CA ASN A 21 -3.67 -5.44 26.81
C ASN A 21 -2.51 -5.01 25.87
N TYR A 22 -2.01 -3.77 26.00
CA TYR A 22 -0.87 -3.20 25.26
C TYR A 22 0.38 -4.09 25.22
N ARG A 23 0.58 -4.92 26.24
CA ARG A 23 1.65 -5.92 26.29
C ARG A 23 1.53 -6.98 25.20
N ARG A 24 0.35 -7.59 25.08
CA ARG A 24 0.06 -8.58 24.02
C ARG A 24 0.18 -7.99 22.63
N LEU A 25 -0.20 -6.72 22.47
CA LEU A 25 -0.08 -6.04 21.19
C LEU A 25 1.38 -5.87 20.75
N ALA A 26 2.29 -5.58 21.67
CA ALA A 26 3.71 -5.50 21.35
C ALA A 26 4.30 -6.87 21.00
N GLU A 27 3.88 -7.92 21.68
CA GLU A 27 4.30 -9.31 21.41
C GLU A 27 3.84 -9.78 20.02
N ILE A 28 2.57 -9.54 19.65
CA ILE A 28 2.01 -9.96 18.35
C ILE A 28 2.62 -9.16 17.18
N THR A 29 2.77 -7.85 17.36
CA THR A 29 3.19 -6.96 16.26
C THR A 29 4.70 -6.83 16.14
N GLY A 30 5.47 -7.24 17.16
CA GLY A 30 6.90 -6.96 17.28
C GLY A 30 7.23 -5.47 17.42
N VAL A 31 6.22 -4.61 17.59
CA VAL A 31 6.39 -3.15 17.67
C VAL A 31 6.41 -2.70 19.13
N PRO A 32 7.39 -1.87 19.55
CA PRO A 32 7.45 -1.36 20.92
C PRO A 32 6.16 -0.67 21.38
N LYS A 33 5.75 -0.90 22.63
CA LYS A 33 4.52 -0.33 23.23
C LYS A 33 4.44 1.19 23.09
N SER A 34 5.57 1.88 23.26
CA SER A 34 5.67 3.34 23.09
C SER A 34 5.31 3.79 21.67
N THR A 35 5.74 3.04 20.65
CA THR A 35 5.40 3.27 19.24
C THR A 35 3.93 2.98 18.97
N ILE A 36 3.39 1.92 19.57
CA ILE A 36 1.96 1.59 19.51
C ILE A 36 1.11 2.74 20.05
N SER A 37 1.42 3.26 21.24
CA SER A 37 0.70 4.38 21.86
C SER A 37 0.83 5.66 21.05
N ARG A 38 2.01 5.94 20.48
CA ARG A 38 2.24 7.12 19.64
C ARG A 38 1.42 7.07 18.34
N VAL A 39 1.33 5.91 17.70
CA VAL A 39 0.53 5.72 16.48
C VAL A 39 -0.97 5.85 16.76
N LEU A 40 -1.46 5.32 17.87
CA LEU A 40 -2.87 5.44 18.26
C LEU A 40 -3.26 6.90 18.53
N ARG A 41 -2.39 7.66 19.22
CA ARG A 41 -2.61 9.11 19.43
C ARG A 41 -2.70 9.92 18.14
N GLN A 42 -2.07 9.45 17.07
CA GLN A 42 -2.01 10.14 15.78
C GLN A 42 -2.95 9.52 14.73
N GLU A 43 -3.86 8.62 15.13
CA GLU A 43 -4.68 7.84 14.18
C GLU A 43 -5.42 8.74 13.18
N SER A 44 -6.13 9.77 13.66
CA SER A 44 -6.93 10.66 12.81
C SER A 44 -6.08 11.38 11.76
N GLN A 45 -4.91 11.89 12.16
CA GLN A 45 -3.98 12.57 11.25
C GLN A 45 -3.41 11.61 10.20
N LEU A 46 -3.04 10.39 10.60
CA LEU A 46 -2.50 9.39 9.69
C LEU A 46 -3.55 8.93 8.66
N ARG A 47 -4.83 8.85 9.07
CA ARG A 47 -5.94 8.51 8.16
C ARG A 47 -6.19 9.61 7.13
N GLU A 48 -6.13 10.87 7.54
CA GLU A 48 -6.26 12.01 6.63
C GLU A 48 -5.10 12.06 5.63
N GLU A 49 -3.86 11.89 6.10
CA GLU A 49 -2.68 11.87 5.22
C GLU A 49 -2.75 10.73 4.17
N LEU A 50 -3.24 9.55 4.56
CA LEU A 50 -3.49 8.47 3.59
C LEU A 50 -4.62 8.78 2.62
N TRP A 51 -5.65 9.48 3.06
CA TRP A 51 -6.74 9.88 2.19
C TRP A 51 -6.23 10.82 1.10
N GLN A 52 -5.42 11.82 1.49
CA GLN A 52 -4.75 12.71 0.54
C GLN A 52 -3.84 11.95 -0.41
N ARG A 53 -2.92 11.11 0.10
CA ARG A 53 -2.01 10.32 -0.76
C ARG A 53 -2.75 9.42 -1.75
N ARG A 54 -3.82 8.76 -1.32
CA ARG A 54 -4.63 7.91 -2.21
C ARG A 54 -5.45 8.71 -3.20
N LYS A 55 -5.93 9.90 -2.85
CA LYS A 55 -6.64 10.80 -3.77
C LYS A 55 -5.77 11.14 -4.99
N TYR A 56 -4.46 11.32 -4.79
CA TYR A 56 -3.51 11.61 -5.87
C TYR A 56 -2.92 10.37 -6.56
N GLN A 57 -3.10 9.16 -6.01
CA GLN A 57 -2.66 7.89 -6.63
C GLN A 57 -3.79 7.09 -7.29
N LEU A 58 -5.05 7.36 -6.95
CA LEU A 58 -6.20 6.80 -7.67
C LEU A 58 -6.08 7.28 -9.13
N PRO A 59 -6.35 6.43 -10.15
CA PRO A 59 -6.46 6.90 -11.52
C PRO A 59 -7.33 8.16 -11.49
N ASN A 60 -6.85 9.26 -12.07
CA ASN A 60 -7.55 10.54 -12.07
C ASN A 60 -8.77 10.44 -12.99
N ILE A 61 -9.74 9.63 -12.60
CA ILE A 61 -10.95 9.33 -13.36
C ILE A 61 -11.72 10.62 -13.59
N GLU A 62 -11.70 11.56 -12.64
CA GLU A 62 -12.31 12.87 -12.83
C GLU A 62 -11.63 13.66 -13.96
N GLY A 63 -10.29 13.68 -13.98
CA GLY A 63 -9.51 14.32 -15.05
C GLY A 63 -9.75 13.67 -16.41
N GLU A 64 -9.79 12.34 -16.46
CA GLU A 64 -10.06 11.57 -17.68
C GLU A 64 -11.48 11.80 -18.19
N VAL A 65 -12.48 11.78 -17.30
CA VAL A 65 -13.88 12.07 -17.64
C VAL A 65 -14.02 13.51 -18.12
N ARG A 66 -13.37 14.48 -17.46
CA ARG A 66 -13.36 15.89 -17.93
C ARG A 66 -12.71 16.02 -19.31
N ARG A 67 -11.64 15.27 -19.59
CA ARG A 67 -10.99 15.24 -20.91
C ARG A 67 -11.92 14.67 -21.99
N LEU A 68 -12.60 13.56 -21.69
CA LEU A 68 -13.58 12.93 -22.60
C LEU A 68 -14.78 13.83 -22.86
N VAL A 69 -15.30 14.49 -21.84
CA VAL A 69 -16.40 15.46 -21.93
C VAL A 69 -16.06 16.60 -22.88
N LYS A 70 -14.86 17.19 -22.74
CA LYS A 70 -14.37 18.24 -23.65
C LYS A 70 -14.24 17.72 -25.08
N LYS A 71 -13.69 16.51 -25.26
CA LYS A 71 -13.52 15.89 -26.59
C LYS A 71 -14.86 15.58 -27.28
N LEU A 72 -15.89 15.25 -26.50
CA LEU A 72 -17.24 14.93 -26.99
C LEU A 72 -18.18 16.16 -27.06
N GLY A 73 -17.71 17.35 -26.68
CA GLY A 73 -18.51 18.57 -26.69
C GLY A 73 -19.66 18.61 -25.68
N ARG A 74 -19.69 17.71 -24.69
CA ARG A 74 -20.79 17.59 -23.71
C ARG A 74 -20.52 18.34 -22.40
N ASN A 75 -20.43 19.66 -22.49
CA ASN A 75 -20.06 20.52 -21.36
C ASN A 75 -21.06 20.49 -20.18
N ASP A 76 -22.25 19.93 -20.39
CA ASP A 76 -23.32 19.71 -19.41
C ASP A 76 -23.04 18.54 -18.45
N PHE A 77 -22.15 17.62 -18.85
CA PHE A 77 -21.87 16.45 -18.04
C PHE A 77 -20.98 16.79 -16.82
N LYS A 78 -21.49 16.49 -15.63
CA LYS A 78 -20.77 16.64 -14.35
C LYS A 78 -20.61 15.30 -13.67
N ALA A 79 -19.36 14.81 -13.60
CA ALA A 79 -19.01 13.64 -12.80
C ALA A 79 -19.06 14.00 -11.31
N THR A 80 -20.24 13.99 -10.71
CA THR A 80 -20.38 14.11 -9.26
C THR A 80 -19.81 12.87 -8.57
N ASP A 81 -19.41 13.00 -7.30
CA ASP A 81 -18.90 11.87 -6.50
C ASP A 81 -19.90 10.71 -6.44
N GLY A 82 -21.20 11.03 -6.41
CA GLY A 82 -22.29 10.04 -6.48
C GLY A 82 -22.34 9.33 -7.83
N TRP A 83 -22.24 10.07 -8.94
CA TRP A 83 -22.17 9.47 -10.28
C TRP A 83 -20.97 8.54 -10.43
N LEU A 84 -19.79 8.96 -9.97
CA LEU A 84 -18.57 8.18 -10.05
C LEU A 84 -18.65 6.90 -9.21
N SER A 85 -19.23 6.98 -8.02
CA SER A 85 -19.44 5.81 -7.15
C SER A 85 -20.40 4.81 -7.77
N GLN A 86 -21.52 5.29 -8.33
CA GLN A 86 -22.50 4.46 -9.02
C GLN A 86 -21.92 3.81 -10.28
N TRP A 87 -21.14 4.56 -11.06
CA TRP A 87 -20.47 4.07 -12.27
C TRP A 87 -19.49 2.94 -11.94
N LYS A 88 -18.65 3.10 -10.91
CA LYS A 88 -17.75 2.04 -10.43
C LYS A 88 -18.51 0.78 -10.01
N ALA A 89 -19.64 0.94 -9.31
CA ALA A 89 -20.47 -0.18 -8.88
C ALA A 89 -21.11 -0.93 -10.07
N ARG A 90 -21.69 -0.20 -11.04
CA ARG A 90 -22.30 -0.77 -12.25
C ARG A 90 -21.30 -1.54 -13.11
N HIS A 91 -20.08 -1.05 -13.21
CA HIS A 91 -19.02 -1.67 -14.01
C HIS A 91 -18.13 -2.62 -13.21
N ILE A 92 -18.49 -2.92 -11.95
CA ILE A 92 -17.79 -3.87 -11.09
C ILE A 92 -16.28 -3.55 -11.02
N ILE A 93 -15.95 -2.25 -11.00
CA ILE A 93 -14.58 -1.79 -10.86
C ILE A 93 -14.18 -1.99 -9.41
N LYS A 94 -13.58 -3.14 -9.12
CA LYS A 94 -13.10 -3.48 -7.79
C LYS A 94 -11.79 -2.74 -7.54
N SER A 95 -11.79 -1.83 -6.56
CA SER A 95 -10.55 -1.30 -6.01
C SER A 95 -9.84 -2.43 -5.27
N LYS A 96 -8.88 -3.09 -5.93
CA LYS A 96 -8.00 -4.04 -5.25
C LYS A 96 -6.94 -3.23 -4.49
N LYS A 97 -6.75 -3.55 -3.21
CA LYS A 97 -5.61 -3.07 -2.44
C LYS A 97 -4.36 -3.56 -3.15
N ALA A 98 -3.47 -2.66 -3.57
CA ALA A 98 -2.18 -3.06 -4.11
C ALA A 98 -1.46 -3.88 -3.03
N HIS A 99 -1.22 -5.15 -3.30
CA HIS A 99 -0.37 -5.97 -2.47
C HIS A 99 1.06 -5.62 -2.86
N CYS A 100 1.63 -4.57 -2.26
CA CYS A 100 3.07 -4.43 -2.27
C CYS A 100 3.62 -5.71 -1.60
N GLU A 101 4.56 -6.38 -2.26
CA GLU A 101 5.36 -7.41 -1.61
C GLU A 101 5.93 -6.80 -0.33
N LYS A 102 5.84 -7.56 0.77
CA LYS A 102 6.39 -7.14 2.05
C LYS A 102 7.88 -6.95 1.82
N GLY A 103 8.39 -5.73 2.02
CA GLY A 103 9.82 -5.43 1.98
C GLY A 103 10.58 -6.06 3.14
N SER A 104 10.51 -7.39 3.25
CA SER A 104 11.40 -8.22 4.05
C SER A 104 12.29 -9.03 3.10
N ALA A 105 12.81 -8.37 2.07
CA ALA A 105 13.96 -8.91 1.36
C ALA A 105 15.11 -8.90 2.37
N ASP A 106 15.55 -10.08 2.76
CA ASP A 106 16.71 -10.24 3.62
C ASP A 106 17.95 -9.85 2.80
N ASN A 107 18.40 -8.62 3.02
CA ASN A 107 19.50 -8.06 2.24
C ASN A 107 20.81 -8.81 2.52
N GLU A 108 20.95 -9.38 3.73
CA GLU A 108 22.11 -10.21 4.09
C GLU A 108 22.09 -11.52 3.28
N ASN A 109 20.94 -12.18 3.21
CA ASN A 109 20.77 -13.40 2.42
C ASN A 109 20.89 -13.12 0.90
N ALA A 110 20.48 -11.95 0.44
CA ALA A 110 20.66 -11.52 -0.95
C ALA A 110 22.14 -11.29 -1.30
N GLU A 111 22.91 -10.65 -0.43
CA GLU A 111 24.35 -10.47 -0.62
C GLU A 111 25.11 -11.80 -0.49
N GLN A 112 24.71 -12.69 0.42
CA GLN A 112 25.24 -14.07 0.48
C GLN A 112 24.96 -14.85 -0.80
N TRP A 113 23.77 -14.71 -1.38
CA TRP A 113 23.43 -15.38 -2.64
C TRP A 113 24.27 -14.84 -3.81
N LYS A 114 24.46 -13.52 -3.90
CA LYS A 114 25.33 -12.91 -4.91
C LYS A 114 26.78 -13.36 -4.80
N THR A 115 27.31 -13.45 -3.58
CA THR A 115 28.72 -13.81 -3.37
C THR A 115 28.96 -15.30 -3.53
N THR A 116 28.04 -16.15 -3.05
CA THR A 116 28.27 -17.60 -3.05
C THR A 116 27.74 -18.26 -4.31
N LYS A 117 26.48 -18.01 -4.67
CA LYS A 117 25.80 -18.77 -5.73
C LYS A 117 26.16 -18.31 -7.13
N ILE A 118 26.32 -16.99 -7.34
CA ILE A 118 26.73 -16.46 -8.65
C ILE A 118 28.15 -16.91 -8.99
N LEU A 119 29.09 -16.86 -8.04
CA LEU A 119 30.47 -17.33 -8.29
C LEU A 119 30.50 -18.81 -8.69
N THR A 120 29.80 -19.68 -7.94
CA THR A 120 29.71 -21.11 -8.30
C THR A 120 29.00 -21.36 -9.63
N PHE A 121 28.09 -20.49 -10.04
CA PHE A 121 27.41 -20.62 -11.33
C PHE A 121 28.36 -20.21 -12.46
N LEU A 122 29.08 -19.10 -12.30
CA LEU A 122 30.05 -18.58 -13.27
C LEU A 122 31.29 -19.47 -13.43
N GLU A 123 31.73 -20.16 -12.38
CA GLU A 123 32.82 -21.15 -12.47
C GLU A 123 32.53 -22.32 -13.43
N ASN A 124 31.25 -22.59 -13.70
CA ASN A 124 30.84 -23.64 -14.63
C ASN A 124 30.69 -23.16 -16.08
N PHE A 125 30.93 -21.87 -16.36
CA PHE A 125 30.98 -21.34 -17.72
C PHE A 125 32.44 -21.25 -18.19
N CYS A 126 32.72 -21.75 -19.38
CA CYS A 126 34.03 -21.59 -19.98
C CYS A 126 34.14 -20.20 -20.62
N ALA A 127 35.35 -19.65 -20.75
CA ALA A 127 35.57 -18.36 -21.41
C ALA A 127 35.12 -18.35 -22.89
N ASP A 128 34.90 -19.54 -23.48
CA ASP A 128 34.41 -19.73 -24.84
C ASP A 128 32.87 -19.62 -24.97
N ASP A 129 32.13 -19.49 -23.85
CA ASP A 129 30.65 -19.38 -23.83
C ASP A 129 30.12 -17.92 -23.89
N ILE A 130 30.98 -16.91 -24.08
CA ILE A 130 30.63 -15.48 -24.16
C ILE A 130 30.88 -14.89 -25.55
#